data_AF-A0A9D2QK97-F1
#
_entry.id   AF-A0A9D2QK97-F1
#
_cell.length_a   1.000
_cell.length_b   1.000
_cell.length_c   1.000
_cell.angle_alpha   90.00
_cell.angle_beta   90.00
_cell.angle_gamma   90.00
#
_symmetry.space_group_name_H-M   'P 1'
#
loop_
_entity.id
_entity.type
_entity.pdbx_description
1 polymer ?
#
loop_
_entity_poly.entity_id
_entity_poly.type
_entity_poly.pdbx_seq_one_letter_code
_entity_poly.pdbx_strand_id
1 'polypeptide(L)'
;MFGYVIVNKQELKFREFDLYQSYYCGLCRKLKEKFGVRGQLTLTYDMTFLILLLSGLYEEKDERSSCKCIAHPLESHVTRTNGFTEYAADMNVLLGYYQCMDDWNDEKKVLKRGYAGLLKKACAGVEARYPKKVEVIRTELAGLHEYEKEGSQNLDTVAGCFGNIMAEIFACRQDEWEENLRI
;
A
#
# COMPACT_ATOMS: atom_id res chain seq x y z
N MET A 1 -11.62 1.91 2.43
CA MET A 1 -11.42 1.30 1.08
C MET A 1 -9.92 1.26 0.73
N PHE A 2 -9.32 0.09 0.48
CA PHE A 2 -7.90 -0.10 0.11
C PHE A 2 -7.82 -1.15 -1.01
N GLY A 3 -6.98 -0.96 -2.03
CA GLY A 3 -6.82 -1.90 -3.16
C GLY A 3 -7.68 -1.60 -4.39
N TYR A 4 -7.78 -0.33 -4.81
CA TYR A 4 -8.63 0.08 -5.95
C TYR A 4 -7.90 0.08 -7.30
N VAL A 5 -6.58 0.19 -7.29
CA VAL A 5 -5.80 0.14 -8.52
C VAL A 5 -5.81 -1.30 -9.02
N ILE A 6 -6.34 -1.51 -10.23
CA ILE A 6 -6.30 -2.80 -10.90
C ILE A 6 -5.61 -2.59 -12.24
N VAL A 7 -4.65 -3.46 -12.53
CA VAL A 7 -3.99 -3.47 -13.84
C VAL A 7 -4.98 -3.94 -14.90
N ASN A 8 -5.17 -3.13 -15.94
CA ASN A 8 -5.87 -3.57 -17.14
C ASN A 8 -4.96 -4.49 -17.97
N LYS A 9 -4.96 -5.78 -17.62
CA LYS A 9 -4.09 -6.79 -18.26
C LYS A 9 -4.31 -6.94 -19.76
N GLN A 10 -5.51 -6.63 -20.25
CA GLN A 10 -5.86 -6.80 -21.66
C GLN A 10 -5.17 -5.77 -22.56
N GLU A 11 -4.84 -4.61 -22.02
CA GLU A 11 -4.19 -3.50 -22.74
C GLU A 11 -2.66 -3.47 -22.56
N LEU A 12 -2.11 -4.31 -21.68
CA LEU A 12 -0.67 -4.38 -21.46
C LEU A 12 -0.01 -5.37 -22.43
N LYS A 13 1.11 -4.94 -23.02
CA LYS A 13 2.00 -5.87 -23.72
C LYS A 13 2.60 -6.85 -22.72
N PHE A 14 2.94 -8.05 -23.17
CA PHE A 14 3.58 -9.08 -22.33
C PHE A 14 4.78 -8.53 -21.54
N ARG A 15 5.65 -7.73 -22.17
CA ARG A 15 6.81 -7.13 -21.51
C ARG A 15 6.45 -6.14 -20.39
N GLU A 16 5.36 -5.39 -20.56
CA GLU A 16 4.89 -4.41 -19.57
C GLU A 16 4.24 -5.12 -18.39
N PHE A 17 3.48 -6.18 -18.67
CA PHE A 17 2.92 -7.03 -17.63
C PHE A 17 4.02 -7.74 -16.81
N ASP A 18 5.03 -8.30 -17.47
CA ASP A 18 6.17 -8.94 -16.81
C ASP A 18 6.95 -7.94 -15.93
N LEU A 19 7.10 -6.69 -16.42
CA LEU A 19 7.72 -5.62 -15.64
C LEU A 19 6.89 -5.32 -14.40
N TYR A 20 5.59 -5.08 -14.54
CA TYR A 20 4.69 -4.82 -13.42
C TYR A 20 4.71 -5.96 -12.40
N GLN A 21 4.60 -7.20 -12.87
CA GLN A 21 4.62 -8.40 -12.04
C GLN A 21 5.94 -8.52 -11.27
N SER A 22 7.06 -8.11 -11.85
CA SER A 22 8.35 -8.13 -11.15
C SER A 22 8.42 -7.18 -9.96
N TYR A 23 7.79 -6.00 -10.04
CA TYR A 23 7.66 -5.09 -8.88
C TYR A 23 6.65 -5.62 -7.86
N TYR A 24 5.52 -6.16 -8.31
CA TYR A 24 4.53 -6.79 -7.43
C TYR A 24 5.15 -7.90 -6.58
N CYS A 25 5.91 -8.79 -7.21
CA CYS A 25 6.61 -9.87 -6.51
C CYS A 25 7.76 -9.34 -5.64
N GLY A 26 8.43 -8.25 -6.06
CA GLY A 26 9.42 -7.54 -5.25
C GLY A 26 8.83 -6.99 -3.95
N LEU A 27 7.68 -6.31 -4.02
CA LEU A 27 6.94 -5.81 -2.86
C LEU A 27 6.46 -6.96 -1.96
N CYS A 28 5.88 -8.01 -2.56
CA CYS A 28 5.45 -9.21 -1.86
C CYS A 28 6.58 -9.82 -1.01
N ARG A 29 7.78 -9.94 -1.60
CA ARG A 29 8.98 -10.42 -0.93
C ARG A 29 9.42 -9.45 0.16
N LYS A 30 9.47 -8.15 -0.10
CA LYS A 30 9.89 -7.14 0.87
C LYS A 30 8.97 -7.10 2.09
N LEU A 31 7.66 -7.23 1.89
CA LEU A 31 6.67 -7.35 2.96
C LEU A 31 6.93 -8.59 3.83
N LYS A 32 7.23 -9.73 3.21
CA LYS A 32 7.59 -10.96 3.93
C LYS A 32 8.89 -10.79 4.72
N GLU A 33 9.90 -10.15 4.14
CA GLU A 33 11.19 -9.88 4.79
C GLU A 33 11.05 -8.97 6.01
N LYS A 34 10.31 -7.86 5.88
CA LYS A 34 10.17 -6.85 6.96
C LYS A 34 9.16 -7.22 8.02
N PHE A 35 8.05 -7.85 7.63
CA PHE A 35 6.87 -8.00 8.48
C PHE A 35 6.36 -9.44 8.54
N GLY A 36 7.09 -10.38 7.96
CA GLY A 36 6.72 -11.80 7.90
C GLY A 36 5.55 -12.07 6.96
N VAL A 37 5.06 -13.30 6.99
CA VAL A 37 3.92 -13.77 6.16
C VAL A 37 2.67 -12.91 6.37
N ARG A 38 2.53 -12.29 7.55
CA ARG A 38 1.39 -11.42 7.84
C ARG A 38 1.44 -10.12 7.04
N GLY A 39 2.59 -9.44 7.01
CA GLY A 39 2.73 -8.29 6.11
C GLY A 39 2.55 -8.69 4.65
N GLN A 40 3.01 -9.88 4.26
CA GLN A 40 2.81 -10.38 2.90
C GLN A 40 1.33 -10.50 2.51
N LEU A 41 0.44 -10.85 3.45
CA LEU A 41 -1.01 -10.94 3.21
C LEU A 41 -1.67 -9.57 3.02
N THR A 42 -1.00 -8.46 3.36
CA THR A 42 -1.51 -7.10 3.12
C THR A 42 -1.23 -6.60 1.69
N LEU A 43 -0.51 -7.36 0.86
CA LEU A 43 -0.06 -6.94 -0.46
C LEU A 43 -1.19 -6.38 -1.35
N THR A 44 -0.99 -5.18 -1.89
CA THR A 44 -1.91 -4.55 -2.85
C THR A 44 -1.24 -4.05 -4.12
N TYR A 45 -2.06 -3.87 -5.15
CA TYR A 45 -1.66 -3.27 -6.42
C TYR A 45 -1.41 -1.77 -6.31
N ASP A 46 -2.07 -1.07 -5.39
CA ASP A 46 -1.88 0.37 -5.12
C ASP A 46 -0.40 0.69 -4.82
N MET A 47 0.19 -0.09 -3.92
CA MET A 47 1.59 0.09 -3.50
C MET A 47 2.58 -0.39 -4.57
N THR A 48 2.17 -1.33 -5.42
CA THR A 48 2.98 -1.71 -6.60
C THR A 48 3.01 -0.59 -7.63
N PHE A 49 1.87 0.06 -7.86
CA PHE A 49 1.77 1.23 -8.73
C PHE A 49 2.59 2.40 -8.18
N LEU A 50 2.52 2.65 -6.87
CA LEU A 50 3.36 3.64 -6.19
C LEU A 50 4.86 3.40 -6.46
N ILE A 51 5.33 2.15 -6.31
CA ILE A 51 6.72 1.82 -6.59
C ILE A 51 7.06 2.15 -8.03
N LEU A 52 6.27 1.70 -9.00
CA LEU A 52 6.50 1.96 -10.41
C LEU A 52 6.55 3.46 -10.73
N LEU A 53 5.59 4.23 -10.21
CA LEU A 53 5.51 5.67 -10.40
C LEU A 53 6.76 6.36 -9.85
N LEU A 54 7.11 6.12 -8.59
CA LEU A 54 8.27 6.75 -7.95
C LEU A 54 9.59 6.30 -8.57
N SER A 55 9.68 5.03 -9.00
CA SER A 55 10.88 4.53 -9.68
C SER A 55 11.10 5.23 -11.03
N GLY A 56 10.03 5.47 -11.77
CA GLY A 56 10.08 6.22 -13.03
C GLY A 56 10.35 7.72 -12.80
N LEU A 57 9.70 8.32 -11.81
CA LEU A 57 9.79 9.75 -11.50
C LEU A 57 11.18 10.15 -11.00
N TYR A 58 11.77 9.36 -10.12
CA TYR A 58 13.08 9.62 -9.52
C TYR A 58 14.22 8.86 -10.19
N GLU A 59 13.95 8.14 -11.29
CA GLU A 59 14.93 7.32 -12.02
C GLU A 59 15.73 6.37 -11.12
N GLU A 60 15.06 5.79 -10.11
CA GLU A 60 15.70 4.95 -9.10
C GLU A 60 16.15 3.61 -9.71
N LYS A 61 17.37 3.16 -9.34
CA LYS A 61 17.94 1.94 -9.90
C LYS A 61 17.31 0.70 -9.26
N ASP A 62 16.85 -0.22 -10.10
CA ASP A 62 16.34 -1.50 -9.61
C ASP A 62 17.46 -2.50 -9.33
N GLU A 63 17.33 -3.18 -8.20
CA GLU A 63 17.96 -4.46 -7.95
C GLU A 63 17.07 -5.57 -8.49
N ARG A 64 17.64 -6.44 -9.34
CA ARG A 64 16.94 -7.60 -9.90
C ARG A 64 17.38 -8.85 -9.14
N SER A 65 16.39 -9.61 -8.68
CA SER A 65 16.57 -10.94 -8.13
C SER A 65 15.56 -11.89 -8.80
N SER A 66 15.66 -13.18 -8.52
CA SER A 66 14.61 -14.14 -8.79
C SER A 66 14.11 -14.78 -7.49
N CYS A 67 12.88 -15.24 -7.46
CA CYS A 67 12.36 -16.03 -6.34
C CYS A 67 11.29 -17.03 -6.79
N LYS A 68 11.08 -18.05 -5.96
CA LYS A 68 9.89 -18.91 -6.00
C LYS A 68 8.97 -18.49 -4.86
N CYS A 69 7.67 -18.43 -5.10
CA CYS A 69 6.69 -18.07 -4.07
C CYS A 69 5.66 -19.19 -3.91
N ILE A 70 4.91 -19.17 -2.81
CA ILE A 70 3.92 -20.22 -2.51
C ILE A 70 2.83 -20.29 -3.60
N ALA A 71 2.49 -19.15 -4.22
CA ALA A 71 1.55 -19.10 -5.34
C ALA A 71 2.11 -19.70 -6.64
N HIS A 72 3.44 -19.69 -6.82
CA HIS A 72 4.12 -20.20 -8.00
C HIS A 72 5.35 -21.03 -7.56
N PRO A 73 5.15 -22.22 -6.97
CA PRO A 73 6.25 -22.99 -6.36
C PRO A 73 7.15 -23.67 -7.39
N LEU A 74 6.63 -23.91 -8.59
CA LEU A 74 7.32 -24.61 -9.67
C LEU A 74 8.09 -23.67 -10.60
N GLU A 75 7.77 -22.37 -10.60
CA GLU A 75 8.33 -21.38 -11.51
C GLU A 75 9.07 -20.29 -10.75
N SER A 76 10.32 -20.06 -11.16
CA SER A 76 11.08 -18.89 -10.69
C SER A 76 10.69 -17.68 -11.51
N HIS A 77 10.33 -16.59 -10.86
CA HIS A 77 10.01 -15.32 -11.52
C HIS A 77 10.95 -14.21 -11.04
N VAL A 78 11.09 -13.18 -11.88
CA VAL A 78 11.94 -12.02 -11.59
C VAL A 78 11.25 -11.14 -10.54
N THR A 79 12.04 -10.60 -9.63
CA THR A 79 11.63 -9.58 -8.66
C THR A 79 12.48 -8.33 -8.85
N ARG A 80 11.86 -7.16 -8.80
CA ARG A 80 12.54 -5.87 -8.77
C ARG A 80 12.28 -5.16 -7.46
N THR A 81 13.34 -4.67 -6.86
CA THR A 81 13.25 -3.88 -5.63
C THR A 81 14.18 -2.69 -5.70
N ASN A 82 13.81 -1.61 -5.03
CA ASN A 82 14.61 -0.40 -4.88
C ASN A 82 14.23 0.33 -3.59
N GLY A 83 14.76 1.54 -3.39
CA GLY A 83 14.48 2.35 -2.19
C GLY A 83 12.98 2.58 -1.93
N PHE A 84 12.18 2.75 -2.98
CA PHE A 84 10.73 2.94 -2.84
C PHE A 84 9.97 1.67 -2.51
N THR A 85 10.53 0.49 -2.81
CA THR A 85 9.90 -0.78 -2.41
C THR A 85 9.82 -0.90 -0.89
N GLU A 86 10.84 -0.41 -0.18
CA GLU A 86 10.84 -0.42 1.27
C GLU A 86 9.82 0.55 1.87
N TYR A 87 9.75 1.76 1.31
CA TYR A 87 8.76 2.76 1.68
C TYR A 87 7.33 2.26 1.43
N ALA A 88 7.07 1.71 0.25
CA ALA A 88 5.78 1.16 -0.11
C ALA A 88 5.37 0.01 0.81
N ALA A 89 6.30 -0.86 1.22
CA ALA A 89 6.02 -1.92 2.19
C ALA A 89 5.58 -1.36 3.56
N ASP A 90 6.21 -0.28 4.02
CA ASP A 90 5.83 0.40 5.27
C ASP A 90 4.40 0.98 5.16
N MET A 91 4.11 1.72 4.09
CA MET A 91 2.78 2.31 3.86
C MET A 91 1.70 1.24 3.68
N ASN A 92 2.02 0.13 3.01
CA ASN A 92 1.12 -0.99 2.79
C ASN A 92 0.64 -1.62 4.10
N VAL A 93 1.57 -1.87 5.03
CA VAL A 93 1.23 -2.44 6.35
C VAL A 93 0.47 -1.43 7.20
N LEU A 94 0.84 -0.15 7.14
CA LEU A 94 0.15 0.91 7.87
C LEU A 94 -1.33 1.01 7.45
N LEU A 95 -1.60 1.09 6.15
CA LEU A 95 -2.97 1.11 5.62
C LEU A 95 -3.73 -0.18 5.92
N GLY A 96 -3.09 -1.34 5.72
CA GLY A 96 -3.72 -2.63 6.02
C GLY A 96 -4.12 -2.77 7.49
N TYR A 97 -3.32 -2.21 8.41
CA TYR A 97 -3.67 -2.19 9.83
C TYR A 97 -4.84 -1.26 10.15
N TYR A 98 -4.81 -0.03 9.64
CA TYR A 98 -5.91 0.92 9.91
C TYR A 98 -7.22 0.45 9.29
N GLN A 99 -7.20 -0.14 8.10
CA GLN A 99 -8.40 -0.75 7.52
C GLN A 99 -8.94 -1.89 8.40
N CYS A 100 -8.07 -2.74 8.94
CA CYS A 100 -8.52 -3.82 9.84
C CYS A 100 -9.08 -3.29 11.17
N MET A 101 -8.60 -2.13 11.65
CA MET A 101 -9.13 -1.46 12.84
C MET A 101 -10.52 -0.86 12.58
N ASP A 102 -10.68 -0.23 11.41
CA ASP A 102 -11.93 0.35 10.92
C ASP A 102 -13.02 -0.73 10.81
N ASP A 103 -12.74 -1.79 10.04
CA ASP A 103 -13.60 -2.98 9.91
C ASP A 103 -13.98 -3.63 11.25
N TRP A 104 -13.06 -3.58 12.23
CA TRP A 104 -13.32 -4.12 13.57
C TRP A 104 -14.31 -3.26 14.36
N ASN A 105 -14.18 -1.95 14.27
CA ASN A 105 -15.07 -1.01 14.94
C ASN A 105 -16.49 -1.05 14.36
N ASP A 106 -16.63 -1.30 13.05
CA ASP A 106 -17.92 -1.28 12.36
C ASP A 106 -18.66 -2.62 12.39
N GLU A 107 -17.99 -3.74 12.11
CA GLU A 107 -18.68 -5.01 11.86
C GLU A 107 -18.47 -6.07 12.96
N LYS A 108 -17.66 -5.78 14.00
CA LYS A 108 -17.25 -6.75 15.04
C LYS A 108 -16.72 -8.08 14.47
N LYS A 109 -16.12 -8.08 13.27
CA LYS A 109 -15.56 -9.30 12.64
C LYS A 109 -14.34 -9.80 13.42
N VAL A 110 -14.56 -10.77 14.31
CA VAL A 110 -13.58 -11.32 15.29
C VAL A 110 -12.27 -11.80 14.67
N LEU A 111 -12.32 -12.30 13.42
CA LEU A 111 -11.14 -12.72 12.65
C LEU A 111 -10.19 -11.54 12.33
N LYS A 112 -10.72 -10.34 12.07
CA LYS A 112 -9.92 -9.14 11.75
C LYS A 112 -9.26 -8.55 13.01
N ARG A 113 -9.84 -8.70 14.21
CA ARG A 113 -9.22 -8.31 15.49
C ARG A 113 -7.93 -9.07 15.76
N GLY A 114 -7.95 -10.38 15.49
CA GLY A 114 -6.77 -11.24 15.63
C GLY A 114 -5.65 -10.77 14.70
N TYR A 115 -5.98 -10.46 13.44
CA TYR A 115 -5.02 -9.99 12.45
C TYR A 115 -4.46 -8.59 12.78
N ALA A 116 -5.30 -7.64 13.22
CA ALA A 116 -4.88 -6.32 13.66
C ALA A 116 -3.93 -6.39 14.89
N GLY A 117 -4.23 -7.25 15.87
CA GLY A 117 -3.35 -7.47 17.03
C GLY A 117 -1.97 -8.01 16.64
N LEU A 118 -1.88 -8.75 15.54
CA LEU A 118 -0.64 -9.33 15.04
C LEU A 118 0.17 -8.37 14.15
N LEU A 119 -0.47 -7.40 13.50
CA LEU A 119 0.18 -6.30 12.77
C LEU A 119 0.56 -5.12 13.68
N LYS A 120 -0.04 -5.00 14.87
CA LYS A 120 0.18 -3.89 15.81
C LYS A 120 1.65 -3.59 16.09
N LYS A 121 2.48 -4.61 16.32
CA LYS A 121 3.93 -4.42 16.56
C LYS A 121 4.67 -3.91 15.32
N ALA A 122 4.31 -4.43 14.13
CA ALA A 122 4.88 -3.96 12.87
C ALA A 122 4.50 -2.51 12.59
N CYS A 123 3.22 -2.16 12.81
CA CYS A 123 2.72 -0.80 12.64
C CYS A 123 3.34 0.18 13.63
N ALA A 124 3.49 -0.16 14.92
CA ALA A 124 4.09 0.77 15.88
C ALA A 124 5.49 1.27 15.46
N GLY A 125 6.29 0.40 14.85
CA GLY A 125 7.60 0.78 14.30
C GLY A 125 7.49 1.68 13.06
N VAL A 126 6.48 1.47 12.21
CA VAL A 126 6.21 2.32 11.04
C VAL A 126 5.65 3.67 11.47
N GLU A 127 4.72 3.69 12.44
CA GLU A 127 4.10 4.92 12.94
C GLU A 127 5.15 5.86 13.54
N ALA A 128 6.11 5.31 14.28
CA ALA A 128 7.22 6.09 14.83
C ALA A 128 8.15 6.68 13.74
N ARG A 129 8.26 6.03 12.57
CA ARG A 129 9.07 6.53 11.45
C ARG A 129 8.36 7.62 10.65
N TYR A 130 7.03 7.55 10.52
CA TYR A 130 6.24 8.47 9.69
C TYR A 130 5.11 9.15 10.47
N PRO A 131 5.40 9.86 11.57
CA PRO A 131 4.36 10.42 12.44
C PRO A 131 3.42 11.39 11.71
N LYS A 132 3.95 12.22 10.81
CA LYS A 132 3.15 13.15 10.00
C LYS A 132 2.18 12.43 9.07
N LYS A 133 2.64 11.37 8.38
CA LYS A 133 1.78 10.58 7.48
C LYS A 133 0.67 9.87 8.25
N VAL A 134 1.00 9.33 9.41
CA VAL A 134 0.04 8.71 10.32
C VAL A 134 -1.05 9.69 10.75
N GLU A 135 -0.68 10.92 11.09
CA GLU A 135 -1.64 11.95 11.50
C GLU A 135 -2.66 12.25 10.41
N VAL A 136 -2.19 12.43 9.16
CA VAL A 136 -3.06 12.64 8.00
C VAL A 136 -3.95 11.42 7.78
N ILE A 137 -3.36 10.22 7.73
CA ILE A 137 -4.13 8.98 7.50
C ILE A 137 -5.24 8.81 8.54
N ARG A 138 -4.95 9.05 9.82
CA ARG A 138 -5.94 8.91 10.89
C ARG A 138 -7.04 9.98 10.81
N THR A 139 -6.68 11.20 10.46
CA THR A 139 -7.63 12.30 10.30
C THR A 139 -8.60 12.01 9.17
N GLU A 140 -8.10 11.61 8.00
CA GLU A 140 -8.94 11.30 6.83
C GLU A 140 -9.81 10.06 7.07
N LEU A 141 -9.30 9.03 7.73
CA LEU A 141 -10.10 7.85 8.10
C LEU A 141 -11.20 8.19 9.12
N ALA A 142 -10.91 9.06 10.09
CA ALA A 142 -11.94 9.52 11.02
C ALA A 142 -13.03 10.33 10.30
N GLY A 143 -12.65 11.18 9.34
CA GLY A 143 -13.59 11.89 8.48
C GLY A 143 -14.48 10.95 7.68
N LEU A 144 -13.89 9.92 7.08
CA LEU A 144 -14.63 8.87 6.34
C LEU A 144 -15.72 8.23 7.21
N HIS A 145 -15.36 7.84 8.43
CA HIS A 145 -16.29 7.20 9.37
C HIS A 145 -17.44 8.12 9.81
N GLU A 146 -17.20 9.43 9.97
CA GLU A 146 -18.26 10.40 10.25
C GLU A 146 -19.20 10.57 9.04
N TYR A 147 -18.67 10.65 7.81
CA TYR A 147 -19.51 10.71 6.61
C TYR A 147 -20.37 9.45 6.42
N GLU A 148 -19.82 8.28 6.74
CA GLU A 148 -20.57 7.02 6.71
C GLU A 148 -21.70 7.00 7.75
N LYS A 149 -21.48 7.51 8.97
CA LYS A 149 -22.53 7.64 10.00
C LYS A 149 -23.64 8.61 9.60
N GLU A 150 -23.27 9.73 9.00
CA GLU A 150 -24.22 10.75 8.54
C GLU A 150 -25.04 10.27 7.33
N GLY A 151 -24.67 9.13 6.72
CA GLY A 151 -25.31 8.60 5.53
C GLY A 151 -25.10 9.51 4.31
N SER A 152 -23.98 10.24 4.27
CA SER A 152 -23.66 11.17 3.19
C SER A 152 -23.63 10.41 1.86
N GLN A 153 -24.42 10.88 0.89
CA GLN A 153 -24.41 10.35 -0.48
C GLN A 153 -23.46 11.12 -1.40
N ASN A 154 -22.72 12.09 -0.88
CA ASN A 154 -21.75 12.84 -1.66
C ASN A 154 -20.47 12.01 -1.85
N LEU A 155 -20.44 11.29 -2.97
CA LEU A 155 -19.33 10.44 -3.39
C LEU A 155 -17.99 11.19 -3.41
N ASP A 156 -17.97 12.47 -3.81
CA ASP A 156 -16.73 13.25 -3.88
C ASP A 156 -16.12 13.48 -2.50
N THR A 157 -16.95 13.68 -1.48
CA THR A 157 -16.47 13.87 -0.09
C THR A 157 -15.92 12.59 0.52
N VAL A 158 -16.60 11.46 0.29
CA VAL A 158 -16.17 10.14 0.79
C VAL A 158 -14.92 9.66 0.04
N ALA A 159 -14.89 9.79 -1.28
CA ALA A 159 -13.74 9.44 -2.09
C ALA A 159 -12.55 10.38 -1.84
N GLY A 160 -12.82 11.66 -1.57
CA GLY A 160 -11.81 12.67 -1.25
C GLY A 160 -10.95 12.30 -0.05
N CYS A 161 -11.54 11.70 1.00
CA CYS A 161 -10.80 11.26 2.17
C CYS A 161 -9.71 10.24 1.80
N PHE A 162 -10.05 9.25 0.97
CA PHE A 162 -9.06 8.28 0.49
C PHE A 162 -8.08 8.89 -0.51
N GLY A 163 -8.55 9.82 -1.35
CA GLY A 163 -7.68 10.62 -2.23
C GLY A 163 -6.58 11.33 -1.44
N ASN A 164 -6.94 12.02 -0.36
CA ASN A 164 -6.01 12.72 0.52
C ASN A 164 -4.99 11.76 1.17
N ILE A 165 -5.42 10.57 1.59
CA ILE A 165 -4.54 9.52 2.10
C ILE A 165 -3.51 9.11 1.04
N MET A 166 -3.97 8.87 -0.19
CA MET A 166 -3.10 8.46 -1.29
C MET A 166 -2.16 9.59 -1.70
N ALA A 167 -2.63 10.84 -1.79
CA ALA A 167 -1.83 12.03 -2.04
C ALA A 167 -0.68 12.16 -1.01
N GLU A 168 -0.98 12.00 0.29
CA GLU A 168 0.05 12.01 1.34
C GLU A 168 1.04 10.86 1.18
N ILE A 169 0.60 9.66 0.79
CA ILE A 169 1.48 8.51 0.59
C ILE A 169 2.36 8.69 -0.67
N PHE A 170 1.81 9.27 -1.74
CA PHE A 170 2.51 9.47 -3.00
C PHE A 170 3.58 10.56 -2.88
N ALA A 171 3.31 11.60 -2.09
CA ALA A 171 4.27 12.61 -1.64
C ALA A 171 5.30 12.03 -0.64
N CYS A 172 6.18 11.16 -1.14
CA CYS A 172 7.14 10.43 -0.32
C CYS A 172 8.32 11.28 0.17
N ARG A 173 8.64 12.38 -0.54
CA ARG A 173 9.76 13.30 -0.27
C ARG A 173 9.25 14.74 -0.30
N GLN A 174 9.95 15.62 0.41
CA GLN A 174 9.72 17.07 0.38
C GLN A 174 10.66 17.70 -0.64
N ASP A 175 10.30 17.62 -1.91
CA ASP A 175 11.08 18.12 -3.03
C ASP A 175 10.17 18.71 -4.12
N GLU A 176 10.75 19.01 -5.29
CA GLU A 176 10.05 19.64 -6.42
C GLU A 176 8.83 18.84 -6.94
N TRP A 177 8.73 17.55 -6.59
CA TRP A 177 7.62 16.71 -7.00
C TRP A 177 6.49 16.66 -5.98
N GLU A 178 6.70 17.15 -4.76
CA GLU A 178 5.73 17.05 -3.66
C GLU A 178 4.37 17.63 -4.06
N GLU A 179 4.33 18.85 -4.60
CA GLU A 179 3.07 19.51 -4.99
C GLU A 179 2.33 18.71 -6.08
N ASN A 180 3.06 18.18 -7.06
CA ASN A 180 2.49 17.41 -8.17
C ASN A 180 1.99 16.02 -7.73
N LEU A 181 2.55 15.47 -6.64
CA LEU A 181 2.16 14.17 -6.10
C LEU A 181 0.96 14.29 -5.13
N ARG A 182 0.56 15.50 -4.75
CA ARG A 182 -0.56 15.78 -3.82
C ARG A 182 -1.90 16.14 -4.50
N ILE A 183 -1.99 15.96 -5.81
CA ILE A 183 -3.17 16.30 -6.63
C ILE A 183 -4.33 15.34 -6.39
#